data_AF-A0A518G731-F1
#
_entry.id   AF-A0A518G731-F1
#
_cell.length_a   1.000
_cell.length_b   1.000
_cell.length_c   1.000
_cell.angle_alpha   90.00
_cell.angle_beta   90.00
_cell.angle_gamma   90.00
#
_symmetry.space_group_name_H-M   'P 1'
#
loop_
_entity.id
_entity.type
_entity.pdbx_description
1 polymer ?
#
loop_
_entity_poly.entity_id
_entity_poly.type
_entity_poly.pdbx_seq_one_letter_code
_entity_poly.pdbx_strand_id
1 'polypeptide(L)'
;MPTIKGIRKAAGQEGSIELGDEKLLRRYSLEYLVIADNKTQGPIEIWSTVGLPRVGVSTYSYAGEIDSAAVCKRKVPKRDPKQSLVWIVRVEFDNDPRSKSQENEDDYPEAISRPPIISWDSEYGEEILHKDYSTPPKDVLNSAGLPFDPPIVEPVIYPVLTVERYQAVFSPATILAYENHSNSDEFYGADPGHALVAKIAATQVVEDAVKLWKVTYRIRFATEGFDAKPLNQSSHYRTPGDEVLHAFIKDKVPYIGNLKSDGDQAPVGVTSYGDFRRKKRVAFGPLNLE
;
A
#
# COMPACT_ATOMS: atom_id res chain seq x y z
N MET A 1 -19.45 32.64 -4.95
CA MET A 1 -18.00 32.86 -5.18
C MET A 1 -17.55 33.94 -4.22
N PRO A 2 -16.60 33.67 -3.31
CA PRO A 2 -16.02 34.73 -2.48
C PRO A 2 -15.33 35.77 -3.38
N THR A 3 -15.49 37.05 -3.08
CA THR A 3 -15.11 38.19 -3.94
C THR A 3 -14.11 39.04 -3.20
N ILE A 4 -12.84 38.75 -3.41
CA ILE A 4 -11.70 39.39 -2.76
C ILE A 4 -11.73 40.91 -2.94
N LYS A 5 -11.56 41.66 -1.85
CA LYS A 5 -11.65 43.12 -1.82
C LYS A 5 -10.57 43.84 -2.63
N GLY A 6 -9.46 43.18 -2.93
CA GLY A 6 -8.45 43.71 -3.84
C GLY A 6 -7.15 42.91 -3.83
N ILE A 7 -6.42 43.03 -4.94
CA ILE A 7 -5.06 42.53 -5.11
C ILE A 7 -4.18 43.73 -5.45
N ARG A 8 -3.08 43.90 -4.72
CA ARG A 8 -2.06 44.88 -5.03
C ARG A 8 -0.73 44.16 -5.17
N LYS A 9 -0.05 44.29 -6.30
CA LYS A 9 1.34 43.84 -6.43
C LYS A 9 2.18 44.63 -5.41
N ALA A 10 2.79 43.93 -4.45
CA ALA A 10 3.62 44.52 -3.42
C ALA A 10 5.02 44.84 -3.96
N ALA A 11 5.74 45.72 -3.26
CA ALA A 11 6.93 46.43 -3.71
C ALA A 11 8.24 45.59 -3.76
N GLY A 12 8.19 44.31 -3.41
CA GLY A 12 9.37 43.42 -3.43
C GLY A 12 9.55 42.73 -4.78
N GLN A 13 10.64 43.07 -5.47
CA GLN A 13 11.14 42.35 -6.64
C GLN A 13 12.52 41.79 -6.29
N GLU A 14 12.67 40.47 -6.34
CA GLU A 14 13.97 39.81 -6.30
C GLU A 14 14.18 39.09 -7.64
N GLY A 15 15.34 39.30 -8.24
CA GLY A 15 15.73 38.64 -9.49
C GLY A 15 17.16 38.13 -9.38
N SER A 16 17.41 36.91 -9.85
CA SER A 16 18.77 36.39 -10.01
C SER A 16 18.98 35.85 -11.42
N ILE A 17 20.22 36.01 -11.89
CA ILE A 17 20.69 35.44 -13.14
C ILE A 17 21.89 34.56 -12.79
N GLU A 18 21.77 33.28 -13.10
CA GLU A 18 22.79 32.27 -12.83
C GLU A 18 23.22 31.61 -14.15
N LEU A 19 24.51 31.31 -14.30
CA LEU A 19 25.01 30.52 -15.42
C LEU A 19 24.80 29.04 -15.09
N GLY A 20 23.83 28.39 -15.72
CA GLY A 20 23.65 26.94 -15.65
C GLY A 20 24.55 26.21 -16.65
N ASP A 21 24.62 24.88 -16.53
CA ASP A 21 25.53 24.03 -17.32
C ASP A 21 25.45 24.24 -18.85
N GLU A 22 24.25 24.55 -19.36
CA GLU A 22 23.99 24.69 -20.80
C GLU A 22 23.28 26.01 -21.17
N LYS A 23 22.79 26.77 -20.19
CA LYS A 23 22.01 27.99 -20.43
C LYS A 23 21.95 28.93 -19.23
N LEU A 24 21.62 30.18 -19.52
CA LEU A 24 21.36 31.22 -18.52
C LEU A 24 20.02 30.97 -17.81
N LEU A 25 20.09 30.73 -16.50
CA LEU A 25 18.93 30.55 -15.63
C LEU A 25 18.52 31.90 -15.07
N ARG A 26 17.22 32.21 -15.17
CA ARG A 26 16.62 33.44 -14.66
C ARG A 26 15.54 33.08 -13.67
N ARG A 27 15.63 33.65 -12.47
CA ARG A 27 14.66 33.44 -11.40
C ARG A 27 14.13 34.79 -10.95
N TYR A 28 12.82 34.85 -10.75
CA TYR A 28 12.13 36.04 -10.30
C TYR A 28 11.20 35.71 -9.16
N SER A 29 11.05 36.65 -8.23
CA SER A 29 10.02 36.59 -7.21
C SER A 29 9.25 37.89 -7.12
N LEU A 30 7.92 37.78 -7.05
CA LEU A 30 6.99 38.88 -6.89
C LEU A 30 6.12 38.64 -5.67
N GLU A 31 5.90 39.65 -4.86
CA GLU A 31 4.92 39.59 -3.78
C GLU A 31 3.60 40.25 -4.18
N TYR A 32 2.50 39.60 -3.81
CA TYR A 32 1.14 40.11 -4.01
C TYR A 32 0.46 40.27 -2.66
N LEU A 33 -0.08 41.44 -2.40
CA LEU A 33 -0.94 41.69 -1.26
C LEU A 33 -2.37 41.35 -1.65
N VAL A 34 -2.95 40.38 -0.96
CA VAL A 34 -4.33 39.91 -1.14
C VAL A 34 -5.14 40.23 0.11
N ILE A 35 -6.28 40.91 -0.06
CA ILE A 35 -7.17 41.28 1.04
C ILE A 35 -8.37 40.33 1.07
N ALA A 36 -8.40 39.45 2.06
CA ALA A 36 -9.48 38.51 2.32
C ALA A 36 -10.78 39.23 2.76
N ASP A 37 -11.92 38.63 2.43
CA ASP A 37 -13.25 39.10 2.81
C ASP A 37 -13.54 38.87 4.28
N ASN A 38 -13.01 37.78 4.83
CA ASN A 38 -13.19 37.38 6.22
C ASN A 38 -11.95 36.63 6.75
N LYS A 39 -11.91 36.41 8.08
CA LYS A 39 -10.76 35.80 8.77
C LYS A 39 -10.67 34.27 8.62
N THR A 40 -11.74 33.62 8.16
CA THR A 40 -11.80 32.16 8.02
C THR A 40 -11.24 31.68 6.68
N GLN A 41 -11.03 32.58 5.71
CA GLN A 41 -10.40 32.23 4.44
C GLN A 41 -8.96 31.73 4.67
N GLY A 42 -8.73 30.48 4.29
CA GLY A 42 -7.46 29.78 4.47
C GLY A 42 -6.48 30.03 3.33
N PRO A 43 -5.26 29.47 3.41
CA PRO A 43 -4.23 29.64 2.40
C PRO A 43 -4.65 29.10 1.01
N ILE A 44 -5.49 28.06 0.95
CA ILE A 44 -5.97 27.46 -0.31
C ILE A 44 -6.84 28.45 -1.10
N GLU A 45 -7.85 29.04 -0.46
CA GLU A 45 -8.71 30.05 -1.10
C GLU A 45 -7.92 31.29 -1.57
N ILE A 46 -6.93 31.71 -0.79
CA ILE A 46 -6.05 32.83 -1.14
C ILE A 46 -5.12 32.46 -2.29
N TRP A 47 -4.69 31.22 -2.38
CA TRP A 47 -3.83 30.73 -3.45
C TRP A 47 -4.55 30.72 -4.80
N SER A 48 -5.84 30.36 -4.86
CA SER A 48 -6.64 30.27 -6.10
C SER A 48 -7.32 31.59 -6.53
N THR A 49 -6.99 32.68 -5.83
CA THR A 49 -7.53 34.02 -6.05
C THR A 49 -7.37 34.52 -7.49
N VAL A 50 -8.48 34.96 -8.10
CA VAL A 50 -8.49 35.56 -9.45
C VAL A 50 -7.63 36.82 -9.49
N GLY A 51 -6.67 36.87 -10.41
CA GLY A 51 -5.74 37.99 -10.57
C GLY A 51 -4.31 37.70 -10.07
N LEU A 52 -4.11 36.58 -9.37
CA LEU A 52 -2.78 36.04 -9.14
C LEU A 52 -2.27 35.27 -10.38
N PRO A 53 -0.95 35.22 -10.61
CA PRO A 53 -0.34 34.36 -11.62
C PRO A 53 -0.70 32.88 -11.43
N ARG A 54 -1.03 32.19 -12.52
CA ARG A 54 -1.33 30.76 -12.53
C ARG A 54 -0.03 29.98 -12.64
N VAL A 55 0.18 29.01 -11.75
CA VAL A 55 1.36 28.12 -11.79
C VAL A 55 1.33 27.31 -13.08
N GLY A 56 2.48 27.16 -13.73
CA GLY A 56 2.66 26.45 -14.99
C GLY A 56 2.21 27.21 -16.24
N VAL A 57 1.49 28.34 -16.08
CA VAL A 57 0.86 29.05 -17.22
C VAL A 57 1.31 30.50 -17.33
N SER A 58 1.26 31.26 -16.23
CA SER A 58 1.58 32.69 -16.29
C SER A 58 3.08 32.92 -16.41
N THR A 59 3.47 33.79 -17.33
CA THR A 59 4.86 34.22 -17.48
C THR A 59 5.17 35.43 -16.61
N TYR A 60 6.46 35.69 -16.38
CA TYR A 60 6.91 36.85 -15.61
C TYR A 60 6.56 38.16 -16.34
N SER A 61 5.85 39.04 -15.62
CA SER A 61 5.60 40.41 -16.08
C SER A 61 5.40 41.37 -14.90
N TYR A 62 6.30 42.36 -14.81
CA TYR A 62 6.28 43.39 -13.76
C TYR A 62 6.86 44.71 -14.26
N ALA A 63 6.22 45.83 -13.95
CA ALA A 63 6.71 47.19 -14.23
C ALA A 63 7.19 47.46 -15.68
N GLY A 64 6.59 46.80 -16.68
CA GLY A 64 6.97 46.92 -18.09
C GLY A 64 8.06 45.93 -18.54
N GLU A 65 8.68 45.20 -17.60
CA GLU A 65 9.56 44.07 -17.88
C GLU A 65 8.71 42.82 -18.14
N ILE A 66 9.06 42.07 -19.18
CA ILE A 66 8.39 40.81 -19.55
C ILE A 66 9.48 39.79 -19.86
N ASP A 67 9.43 38.64 -19.19
CA ASP A 67 10.20 37.45 -19.56
C ASP A 67 9.23 36.31 -19.89
N SER A 68 8.99 36.12 -21.19
CA SER A 68 8.08 35.08 -21.69
C SER A 68 8.61 33.66 -21.48
N ALA A 69 9.90 33.49 -21.20
CA ALA A 69 10.49 32.18 -20.93
C ALA A 69 10.45 31.81 -19.43
N ALA A 70 10.26 32.78 -18.54
CA ALA A 70 10.13 32.53 -17.10
C ALA A 70 8.66 32.29 -16.72
N VAL A 71 8.33 31.05 -16.39
CA VAL A 71 6.97 30.62 -16.05
C VAL A 71 6.82 30.57 -14.53
N CYS A 72 5.64 30.94 -14.03
CA CYS A 72 5.27 30.83 -12.63
C CYS A 72 5.39 29.37 -12.18
N LYS A 73 6.27 29.10 -11.22
CA LYS A 73 6.50 27.76 -10.67
C LYS A 73 5.81 27.55 -9.34
N ARG A 74 5.69 28.58 -8.50
CA ARG A 74 5.23 28.39 -7.12
C ARG A 74 4.51 29.62 -6.60
N LYS A 75 3.51 29.40 -5.76
CA LYS A 75 2.83 30.44 -4.97
C LYS A 75 2.84 30.06 -3.50
N VAL A 76 3.31 30.96 -2.64
CA VAL A 76 3.42 30.76 -1.20
C VAL A 76 2.61 31.85 -0.48
N PRO A 77 1.35 31.56 -0.10
CA PRO A 77 0.54 32.50 0.66
C PRO A 77 0.96 32.51 2.14
N LYS A 78 1.20 33.70 2.69
CA LYS A 78 1.51 33.92 4.10
C LYS A 78 0.59 35.00 4.67
N ARG A 79 -0.15 34.68 5.73
CA ARG A 79 -1.02 35.65 6.41
C ARG A 79 -0.18 36.66 7.18
N ASP A 80 -0.54 37.94 7.13
CA ASP A 80 0.08 38.98 7.96
C ASP A 80 -0.32 38.77 9.43
N PRO A 81 0.64 38.62 10.36
CA PRO A 81 0.35 38.38 11.77
C PRO A 81 -0.31 39.57 12.47
N LYS A 82 -0.12 40.79 11.96
CA LYS A 82 -0.71 42.04 12.48
C LYS A 82 -2.05 42.36 11.83
N GLN A 83 -2.30 41.86 10.62
CA GLN A 83 -3.51 42.13 9.85
C GLN A 83 -4.17 40.83 9.37
N SER A 84 -5.11 40.30 10.17
CA SER A 84 -5.74 38.98 9.91
C SER A 84 -6.51 38.82 8.59
N LEU A 85 -6.80 39.91 7.87
CA LEU A 85 -7.43 39.90 6.55
C LEU A 85 -6.42 40.07 5.41
N VAL A 86 -5.15 40.33 5.71
CA VAL A 86 -4.12 40.61 4.72
C VAL A 86 -3.23 39.39 4.56
N TRP A 87 -2.98 39.04 3.31
CA TRP A 87 -2.10 37.97 2.90
C TRP A 87 -1.04 38.52 1.97
N ILE A 88 0.19 38.03 2.14
CA ILE A 88 1.31 38.25 1.24
C ILE A 88 1.52 36.94 0.50
N VAL A 89 1.28 36.93 -0.80
CA VAL A 89 1.49 35.77 -1.67
C VAL A 89 2.78 36.00 -2.43
N ARG A 90 3.83 35.26 -2.06
CA ARG A 90 5.08 35.23 -2.82
C ARG A 90 4.92 34.31 -4.01
N VAL A 91 5.14 34.83 -5.21
CA VAL A 91 5.08 34.09 -6.47
C VAL A 91 6.48 33.99 -7.04
N GLU A 92 6.86 32.80 -7.47
CA GLU A 92 8.19 32.51 -8.00
C GLU A 92 8.09 32.08 -9.47
N PHE A 93 8.97 32.62 -10.30
CA PHE A 93 9.05 32.34 -11.73
C PHE A 93 10.47 31.90 -12.06
N ASP A 94 10.60 30.93 -12.97
CA ASP A 94 11.91 30.60 -13.56
C ASP A 94 11.77 30.06 -14.99
N ASN A 95 12.89 30.06 -15.70
CA ASN A 95 13.01 29.53 -17.07
C ASN A 95 13.69 28.14 -17.14
N ASP A 96 13.79 27.44 -16.00
CA ASP A 96 14.42 26.12 -15.94
C ASP A 96 13.39 25.02 -16.29
N PRO A 97 13.60 24.24 -17.36
CA PRO A 97 12.74 23.12 -17.74
C PRO A 97 12.86 21.96 -16.74
N ARG A 98 13.94 21.89 -15.95
CA ARG A 98 14.12 20.90 -14.88
C ARG A 98 13.36 21.29 -13.61
N SER A 99 13.07 22.59 -13.43
CA SER A 99 12.29 23.08 -12.30
C SER A 99 10.84 22.64 -12.45
N LYS A 100 10.39 21.77 -11.54
CA LYS A 100 9.00 21.34 -11.48
C LYS A 100 8.14 22.47 -10.93
N SER A 101 7.11 22.83 -11.65
CA SER A 101 6.05 23.68 -11.11
C SER A 101 5.39 22.98 -9.92
N GLN A 102 5.04 23.74 -8.89
CA GLN A 102 4.13 23.31 -7.84
C GLN A 102 2.88 22.76 -8.51
N GLU A 103 2.57 21.50 -8.27
CA GLU A 103 1.40 20.84 -8.87
C GLU A 103 0.14 21.62 -8.46
N ASN A 104 -0.69 22.01 -9.43
CA ASN A 104 -2.00 22.57 -9.13
C ASN A 104 -2.88 21.42 -8.59
N GLU A 105 -3.53 21.64 -7.46
CA GLU A 105 -4.50 20.71 -6.89
C GLU A 105 -5.71 20.52 -7.84
N ASP A 106 -6.01 21.54 -8.68
CA ASP A 106 -7.05 21.50 -9.73
C ASP A 106 -6.77 20.53 -10.90
N ASP A 107 -5.52 20.05 -11.06
CA ASP A 107 -5.16 19.04 -12.06
C ASP A 107 -5.27 17.61 -11.52
N TYR A 108 -5.56 17.44 -10.22
CA TYR A 108 -5.84 16.12 -9.66
C TYR A 108 -7.31 15.76 -9.85
N PRO A 109 -7.62 14.58 -10.40
CA PRO A 109 -8.99 14.10 -10.42
C PRO A 109 -9.54 14.04 -8.99
N GLU A 110 -10.87 14.21 -8.83
CA GLU A 110 -11.55 14.13 -7.52
C GLU A 110 -10.99 12.94 -6.72
N ALA A 111 -10.79 13.09 -5.41
CA ALA A 111 -10.06 12.10 -4.62
C ALA A 111 -10.56 10.64 -4.79
N ILE A 112 -11.88 10.46 -4.94
CA ILE A 112 -12.51 9.15 -5.21
C ILE A 112 -12.26 8.58 -6.62
N SER A 113 -11.92 9.45 -7.57
CA SER A 113 -11.59 9.12 -8.95
C SER A 113 -10.08 9.01 -9.20
N ARG A 114 -9.26 9.28 -8.19
CA ARG A 114 -7.82 9.03 -8.25
C ARG A 114 -7.58 7.52 -8.35
N PRO A 115 -6.66 7.08 -9.22
CA PRO A 115 -6.29 5.68 -9.28
C PRO A 115 -5.72 5.24 -7.92
N PRO A 116 -5.90 3.97 -7.53
CA PRO A 116 -5.28 3.44 -6.33
C PRO A 116 -3.75 3.56 -6.42
N ILE A 117 -3.11 3.88 -5.29
CA ILE A 117 -1.66 3.76 -5.15
C ILE A 117 -1.37 2.30 -4.85
N ILE A 118 -0.67 1.65 -5.78
CA ILE A 118 -0.28 0.24 -5.69
C ILE A 118 1.21 0.15 -5.44
N SER A 119 1.60 -0.64 -4.44
CA SER A 119 3.00 -0.90 -4.13
C SER A 119 3.20 -2.36 -3.75
N TRP A 120 4.37 -2.88 -4.06
CA TRP A 120 4.79 -4.24 -3.74
C TRP A 120 5.98 -4.20 -2.80
N ASP A 121 5.95 -5.06 -1.79
CA ASP A 121 7.04 -5.30 -0.86
C ASP A 121 7.13 -6.80 -0.56
N SER A 122 8.00 -7.20 0.35
CA SER A 122 8.10 -8.57 0.84
C SER A 122 8.17 -8.59 2.36
N GLU A 123 7.65 -9.65 2.95
CA GLU A 123 7.77 -9.91 4.37
C GLU A 123 8.22 -11.35 4.62
N TYR A 124 8.81 -11.59 5.77
CA TYR A 124 9.23 -12.92 6.20
C TYR A 124 8.18 -13.53 7.13
N GLY A 125 7.94 -14.82 6.97
CA GLY A 125 7.24 -15.67 7.93
C GLY A 125 7.99 -16.97 8.17
N GLU A 126 7.36 -17.87 8.91
CA GLU A 126 7.92 -19.18 9.23
C GLU A 126 6.91 -20.27 8.87
N GLU A 127 7.39 -21.30 8.19
CA GLU A 127 6.62 -22.51 7.88
C GLU A 127 7.40 -23.76 8.29
N ILE A 128 6.70 -24.87 8.52
CA ILE A 128 7.34 -26.13 8.90
C ILE A 128 7.96 -26.75 7.64
N LEU A 129 9.26 -27.05 7.71
CA LEU A 129 9.97 -27.73 6.63
C LEU A 129 9.69 -29.24 6.70
N HIS A 130 8.79 -29.72 5.85
CA HIS A 130 8.45 -31.15 5.80
C HIS A 130 9.44 -31.98 4.98
N LYS A 131 10.01 -31.40 3.92
CA LYS A 131 11.00 -32.03 3.04
C LYS A 131 12.17 -31.12 2.79
N ASP A 132 13.36 -31.68 2.65
CA ASP A 132 14.54 -30.92 2.26
C ASP A 132 14.55 -30.59 0.75
N TYR A 133 15.43 -29.68 0.37
CA TYR A 133 15.64 -29.28 -1.02
C TYR A 133 16.64 -30.18 -1.79
N SER A 134 16.94 -31.38 -1.27
CA SER A 134 17.84 -32.29 -1.97
C SER A 134 17.16 -32.90 -3.20
N THR A 135 17.93 -33.51 -4.10
CA THR A 135 17.40 -34.19 -5.29
C THR A 135 17.84 -35.64 -5.26
N PRO A 136 16.93 -36.61 -5.00
CA PRO A 136 15.50 -36.45 -4.70
C PRO A 136 15.23 -35.84 -3.31
N PRO A 137 14.11 -35.13 -3.09
CA PRO A 137 13.75 -34.57 -1.79
C PRO A 137 13.64 -35.65 -0.71
N LYS A 138 14.14 -35.35 0.49
CA LYS A 138 14.12 -36.25 1.65
C LYS A 138 13.23 -35.70 2.74
N ASP A 139 12.61 -36.59 3.49
CA ASP A 139 11.86 -36.21 4.68
C ASP A 139 12.82 -35.69 5.76
N VAL A 140 12.39 -34.63 6.46
CA VAL A 140 13.19 -34.01 7.53
C VAL A 140 13.03 -34.81 8.82
N LEU A 141 13.89 -35.83 8.97
CA LEU A 141 13.88 -36.78 10.09
C LEU A 141 15.22 -36.76 10.84
N ASN A 142 15.17 -37.08 12.13
CA ASN A 142 16.36 -37.27 12.96
C ASN A 142 17.07 -38.61 12.62
N SER A 143 18.21 -38.87 13.26
CA SER A 143 19.01 -40.08 13.02
C SER A 143 18.29 -41.39 13.38
N ALA A 144 17.20 -41.33 14.15
CA ALA A 144 16.35 -42.48 14.46
C ALA A 144 15.21 -42.68 13.45
N GLY A 145 15.11 -41.83 12.41
CA GLY A 145 14.04 -41.87 11.41
C GLY A 145 12.70 -41.32 11.91
N LEU A 146 12.73 -40.49 12.95
CA LEU A 146 11.54 -39.82 13.50
C LEU A 146 11.54 -38.33 13.16
N PRO A 147 10.37 -37.68 13.04
CA PRO A 147 10.30 -36.23 12.91
C PRO A 147 11.00 -35.53 14.08
N PHE A 148 11.55 -34.35 13.82
CA PHE A 148 12.04 -33.48 14.89
C PHE A 148 10.88 -32.95 15.75
N ASP A 149 11.10 -32.90 17.06
CA ASP A 149 10.21 -32.28 18.04
C ASP A 149 11.02 -31.32 18.92
N PRO A 150 10.86 -29.98 18.77
CA PRO A 150 9.91 -29.31 17.88
C PRO A 150 10.26 -29.47 16.38
N PRO A 151 9.29 -29.34 15.46
CA PRO A 151 9.54 -29.38 14.04
C PRO A 151 10.53 -28.31 13.59
N ILE A 152 11.34 -28.62 12.56
CA ILE A 152 12.21 -27.64 11.93
C ILE A 152 11.35 -26.68 11.12
N VAL A 153 11.57 -25.37 11.32
CA VAL A 153 10.91 -24.30 10.57
C VAL A 153 11.90 -23.64 9.61
N GLU A 154 11.40 -23.14 8.49
CA GLU A 154 12.17 -22.35 7.53
C GLU A 154 11.56 -20.94 7.37
N PRO A 155 12.39 -19.93 7.12
CA PRO A 155 11.90 -18.61 6.77
C PRO A 155 11.30 -18.64 5.36
N VAL A 156 10.03 -18.26 5.23
CA VAL A 156 9.33 -18.12 3.94
C VAL A 156 9.15 -16.64 3.64
N ILE A 157 9.32 -16.28 2.36
CA ILE A 157 9.11 -14.92 1.88
C ILE A 157 7.70 -14.83 1.29
N TYR A 158 6.89 -13.91 1.80
CA TYR A 158 5.60 -13.57 1.21
C TYR A 158 5.70 -12.22 0.48
N PRO A 159 5.47 -12.18 -0.85
CA PRO A 159 5.19 -10.92 -1.52
C PRO A 159 3.96 -10.25 -0.91
N VAL A 160 4.01 -8.93 -0.74
CA VAL A 160 2.94 -8.13 -0.16
C VAL A 160 2.52 -7.05 -1.12
N LEU A 161 1.26 -7.11 -1.56
CA LEU A 161 0.60 -6.04 -2.27
C LEU A 161 -0.03 -5.09 -1.25
N THR A 162 0.33 -3.81 -1.34
CA THR A 162 -0.32 -2.74 -0.60
C THR A 162 -1.08 -1.85 -1.58
N VAL A 163 -2.41 -1.80 -1.42
CA VAL A 163 -3.31 -0.94 -2.21
C VAL A 163 -3.87 0.15 -1.30
N GLU A 164 -3.63 1.40 -1.65
CA GLU A 164 -4.18 2.57 -0.97
C GLU A 164 -5.12 3.32 -1.91
N ARG A 165 -6.35 3.59 -1.44
CA ARG A 165 -7.33 4.34 -2.23
C ARG A 165 -8.30 5.14 -1.37
N TYR A 166 -8.94 6.12 -1.97
CA TYR A 166 -10.03 6.88 -1.36
C TYR A 166 -11.38 6.24 -1.68
N GLN A 167 -12.27 6.21 -0.70
CA GLN A 167 -13.62 5.70 -0.82
C GLN A 167 -14.60 6.68 -0.20
N ALA A 168 -15.75 6.89 -0.84
CA ALA A 168 -16.81 7.72 -0.28
C ALA A 168 -17.42 7.10 1.00
N VAL A 169 -17.46 5.76 1.04
CA VAL A 169 -18.06 5.00 2.15
C VAL A 169 -17.14 3.84 2.50
N PHE A 170 -16.95 3.59 3.80
CA PHE A 170 -16.29 2.42 4.33
C PHE A 170 -17.11 1.85 5.49
N SER A 171 -17.19 0.52 5.58
CA SER A 171 -17.87 -0.18 6.68
C SER A 171 -16.87 -1.08 7.42
N PRO A 172 -16.83 -1.07 8.77
CA PRO A 172 -16.06 -2.04 9.54
C PRO A 172 -16.43 -3.49 9.24
N ALA A 173 -17.64 -3.77 8.72
CA ALA A 173 -18.03 -5.11 8.28
C ALA A 173 -17.13 -5.65 7.15
N THR A 174 -16.53 -4.78 6.34
CA THR A 174 -15.54 -5.17 5.33
C THR A 174 -14.28 -5.74 6.00
N ILE A 175 -13.84 -5.20 7.13
CA ILE A 175 -12.70 -5.75 7.87
C ILE A 175 -13.03 -7.17 8.33
N LEU A 176 -14.20 -7.37 8.95
CA LEU A 176 -14.63 -8.68 9.45
C LEU A 176 -14.84 -9.72 8.33
N ALA A 177 -15.27 -9.27 7.15
CA ALA A 177 -15.56 -10.17 6.03
C ALA A 177 -14.29 -10.66 5.30
N TYR A 178 -13.22 -9.85 5.31
CA TYR A 178 -12.05 -10.09 4.45
C TYR A 178 -10.74 -10.26 5.21
N GLU A 179 -10.53 -9.56 6.33
CA GLU A 179 -9.27 -9.70 7.06
C GLU A 179 -9.08 -11.14 7.53
N ASN A 180 -7.86 -11.67 7.38
CA ASN A 180 -7.50 -13.06 7.67
C ASN A 180 -8.25 -14.11 6.83
N HIS A 181 -8.75 -13.74 5.64
CA HIS A 181 -9.35 -14.66 4.65
C HIS A 181 -8.50 -14.72 3.38
N SER A 182 -8.45 -15.89 2.76
CA SER A 182 -7.75 -16.10 1.48
C SER A 182 -8.70 -15.97 0.29
N ASN A 183 -8.18 -15.76 -0.91
CA ASN A 183 -8.96 -15.67 -2.14
C ASN A 183 -9.66 -17.00 -2.47
N SER A 184 -10.91 -16.93 -2.96
CA SER A 184 -11.61 -18.09 -3.55
C SER A 184 -11.42 -18.23 -5.05
N ASP A 185 -11.04 -17.15 -5.71
CA ASP A 185 -10.89 -17.03 -7.17
C ASP A 185 -9.49 -16.47 -7.47
N GLU A 186 -9.05 -16.52 -8.73
CA GLU A 186 -7.79 -15.92 -9.14
C GLU A 186 -7.75 -14.43 -8.76
N PHE A 187 -6.60 -13.98 -8.24
CA PHE A 187 -6.40 -12.58 -7.83
C PHE A 187 -4.95 -12.18 -8.09
N TYR A 188 -4.71 -11.19 -8.95
CA TYR A 188 -3.35 -10.78 -9.35
C TYR A 188 -2.45 -11.96 -9.80
N GLY A 189 -3.02 -12.93 -10.53
CA GLY A 189 -2.31 -14.12 -11.01
C GLY A 189 -2.04 -15.20 -9.95
N ALA A 190 -2.55 -15.03 -8.73
CA ALA A 190 -2.47 -16.03 -7.67
C ALA A 190 -3.70 -16.94 -7.68
N ASP A 191 -3.46 -18.26 -7.64
CA ASP A 191 -4.51 -19.27 -7.59
C ASP A 191 -5.39 -19.16 -6.32
N PRO A 192 -6.60 -19.74 -6.32
CA PRO A 192 -7.45 -19.81 -5.14
C PRO A 192 -6.76 -20.37 -3.88
N GLY A 193 -6.64 -19.55 -2.84
CA GLY A 193 -5.99 -19.90 -1.58
C GLY A 193 -4.55 -19.38 -1.44
N HIS A 194 -4.04 -18.63 -2.43
CA HIS A 194 -2.66 -18.14 -2.48
C HIS A 194 -2.52 -16.64 -2.18
N ALA A 195 -3.62 -15.89 -2.05
CA ALA A 195 -3.64 -14.49 -1.63
C ALA A 195 -4.45 -14.33 -0.34
N LEU A 196 -3.91 -13.69 0.69
CA LEU A 196 -4.51 -13.50 2.01
C LEU A 196 -4.59 -12.02 2.35
N VAL A 197 -5.78 -11.50 2.67
CA VAL A 197 -5.89 -10.13 3.19
C VAL A 197 -5.34 -10.11 4.62
N ALA A 198 -4.13 -9.58 4.76
CA ALA A 198 -3.42 -9.52 6.02
C ALA A 198 -3.90 -8.39 6.93
N LYS A 199 -4.32 -7.27 6.33
CA LYS A 199 -4.79 -6.10 7.08
C LYS A 199 -5.66 -5.20 6.21
N ILE A 200 -6.73 -4.66 6.80
CA ILE A 200 -7.47 -3.53 6.24
C ILE A 200 -7.41 -2.38 7.24
N ALA A 201 -6.88 -1.23 6.82
CA ALA A 201 -6.88 -0.01 7.61
C ALA A 201 -7.73 1.05 6.91
N ALA A 202 -8.58 1.74 7.65
CA ALA A 202 -9.37 2.84 7.12
C ALA A 202 -9.28 4.05 8.04
N THR A 203 -8.98 5.21 7.48
CA THR A 203 -8.91 6.49 8.19
C THR A 203 -9.83 7.49 7.53
N GLN A 204 -10.67 8.16 8.31
CA GLN A 204 -11.51 9.24 7.79
C GLN A 204 -10.64 10.48 7.54
N VAL A 205 -10.77 11.04 6.35
CA VAL A 205 -10.06 12.25 5.91
C VAL A 205 -11.06 13.26 5.35
N VAL A 206 -10.68 14.53 5.32
CA VAL A 206 -11.44 15.58 4.63
C VAL A 206 -10.57 16.09 3.50
N GLU A 207 -11.01 15.89 2.26
CA GLU A 207 -10.38 16.47 1.05
C GLU A 207 -11.45 17.25 0.29
N ASP A 208 -11.11 18.45 -0.17
CA ASP A 208 -12.03 19.33 -0.92
C ASP A 208 -13.38 19.57 -0.22
N ALA A 209 -13.35 19.69 1.12
CA ALA A 209 -14.52 19.80 1.99
C ALA A 209 -15.48 18.58 1.96
N VAL A 210 -15.08 17.46 1.35
CA VAL A 210 -15.82 16.18 1.35
C VAL A 210 -15.17 15.22 2.35
N LYS A 211 -15.99 14.58 3.18
CA LYS A 211 -15.53 13.50 4.07
C LYS A 211 -15.35 12.22 3.27
N LEU A 212 -14.14 11.67 3.28
CA LEU A 212 -13.77 10.44 2.58
C LEU A 212 -13.09 9.48 3.53
N TRP A 213 -12.90 8.25 3.07
CA TRP A 213 -12.11 7.22 3.73
C TRP A 213 -10.87 6.93 2.92
N LYS A 214 -9.71 7.15 3.51
CA LYS A 214 -8.45 6.63 3.01
C LYS A 214 -8.31 5.19 3.49
N VAL A 215 -8.38 4.23 2.58
CA VAL A 215 -8.38 2.79 2.89
C VAL A 215 -7.14 2.13 2.32
N THR A 216 -6.43 1.39 3.17
CA THR A 216 -5.23 0.64 2.84
C THR A 216 -5.50 -0.85 3.03
N TYR A 217 -5.31 -1.62 1.97
CA TYR A 217 -5.36 -3.08 1.98
C TYR A 217 -3.93 -3.62 1.91
N ARG A 218 -3.56 -4.53 2.80
CA ARG A 218 -2.34 -5.33 2.67
C ARG A 218 -2.72 -6.78 2.37
N ILE A 219 -2.28 -7.29 1.24
CA ILE A 219 -2.51 -8.68 0.81
C ILE A 219 -1.17 -9.39 0.72
N ARG A 220 -1.05 -10.54 1.38
CA ARG A 220 0.11 -11.43 1.34
C ARG A 220 -0.11 -12.51 0.29
N PHE A 221 0.94 -12.88 -0.43
CA PHE A 221 0.92 -13.95 -1.41
C PHE A 221 1.82 -15.09 -0.94
N ALA A 222 1.36 -16.33 -1.10
CA ALA A 222 2.11 -17.54 -0.77
C ALA A 222 2.23 -18.44 -2.01
N THR A 223 3.45 -18.90 -2.32
CA THR A 223 3.70 -19.78 -3.46
C THR A 223 3.02 -21.14 -3.29
N GLU A 224 3.09 -21.71 -2.09
CA GLU A 224 2.47 -23.00 -1.75
C GLU A 224 1.02 -22.88 -1.24
N GLY A 225 0.51 -21.64 -1.17
CA GLY A 225 -0.81 -21.33 -0.63
C GLY A 225 -0.82 -21.22 0.90
N PHE A 226 -1.96 -20.80 1.45
CA PHE A 226 -2.13 -20.64 2.91
C PHE A 226 -2.76 -21.85 3.60
N ASP A 227 -3.00 -22.94 2.88
CA ASP A 227 -3.53 -24.18 3.44
C ASP A 227 -2.41 -24.99 4.12
N ALA A 228 -2.74 -25.73 5.17
CA ALA A 228 -1.80 -26.60 5.86
C ALA A 228 -1.79 -27.96 5.18
N LYS A 229 -0.58 -28.47 4.93
CA LYS A 229 -0.34 -29.84 4.49
C LYS A 229 0.56 -30.58 5.49
N PRO A 230 0.15 -30.77 6.76
CA PRO A 230 0.94 -31.51 7.72
C PRO A 230 1.09 -32.97 7.30
N LEU A 231 2.27 -33.54 7.58
CA LEU A 231 2.51 -34.97 7.44
C LEU A 231 1.50 -35.74 8.30
N ASN A 232 0.81 -36.70 7.69
CA ASN A 232 -0.18 -37.50 8.36
C ASN A 232 0.52 -38.64 9.11
N GLN A 233 0.67 -38.46 10.42
CA GLN A 233 1.43 -39.36 11.28
C GLN A 233 0.86 -39.39 12.69
N SER A 234 1.06 -40.50 13.39
CA SER A 234 0.54 -40.70 14.74
C SER A 234 1.33 -41.79 15.46
N SER A 235 1.17 -41.86 16.79
CA SER A 235 1.62 -43.01 17.60
C SER A 235 0.74 -44.24 17.41
N HIS A 236 -0.43 -44.10 16.78
CA HIS A 236 -1.40 -45.16 16.55
C HIS A 236 -1.95 -45.15 15.11
N TYR A 237 -2.36 -46.32 14.62
CA TYR A 237 -2.97 -46.51 13.31
C TYR A 237 -4.26 -47.35 13.40
N ARG A 238 -5.10 -47.26 12.36
CA ARG A 238 -6.23 -48.18 12.15
C ARG A 238 -5.86 -49.32 11.23
N THR A 239 -6.51 -50.46 11.44
CA THR A 239 -6.49 -51.57 10.49
C THR A 239 -7.84 -51.59 9.77
N PRO A 240 -7.90 -51.83 8.46
CA PRO A 240 -9.16 -51.89 7.73
C PRO A 240 -10.17 -52.83 8.39
N GLY A 241 -11.35 -52.31 8.75
CA GLY A 241 -12.42 -53.10 9.39
C GLY A 241 -12.25 -53.33 10.90
N ASP A 242 -11.26 -52.69 11.53
CA ASP A 242 -11.05 -52.73 12.97
C ASP A 242 -11.25 -51.33 13.58
N GLU A 243 -12.05 -51.25 14.64
CA GLU A 243 -12.29 -50.01 15.39
C GLU A 243 -11.22 -49.74 16.46
N VAL A 244 -10.38 -50.74 16.76
CA VAL A 244 -9.30 -50.62 17.72
C VAL A 244 -8.09 -49.93 17.09
N LEU A 245 -7.55 -48.94 17.82
CA LEU A 245 -6.30 -48.27 17.46
C LEU A 245 -5.11 -49.14 17.88
N HIS A 246 -4.23 -49.40 16.93
CA HIS A 246 -3.00 -50.17 17.14
C HIS A 246 -1.82 -49.22 17.30
N ALA A 247 -0.98 -49.44 18.31
CA ALA A 247 0.21 -48.63 18.49
C ALA A 247 1.28 -48.99 17.46
N PHE A 248 2.00 -48.00 16.94
CA PHE A 248 3.22 -48.23 16.18
C PHE A 248 4.32 -48.71 17.11
N ILE A 249 4.73 -49.97 16.98
CA ILE A 249 5.78 -50.58 17.80
C ILE A 249 6.85 -51.18 16.88
N LYS A 250 8.11 -50.83 17.14
CA LYS A 250 9.29 -51.45 16.52
C LYS A 250 10.23 -51.91 17.63
N ASP A 251 10.55 -53.21 17.68
CA ASP A 251 11.42 -53.80 18.70
C ASP A 251 11.01 -53.47 20.15
N LYS A 252 9.69 -53.51 20.43
CA LYS A 252 9.07 -53.14 21.72
C LYS A 252 9.15 -51.66 22.09
N VAL A 253 9.60 -50.80 21.17
CA VAL A 253 9.66 -49.35 21.36
C VAL A 253 8.53 -48.69 20.56
N PRO A 254 7.66 -47.90 21.19
CA PRO A 254 6.68 -47.08 20.48
C PRO A 254 7.36 -46.04 19.60
N TYR A 255 6.82 -45.78 18.42
CA TYR A 255 7.31 -44.74 17.52
C TYR A 255 6.17 -44.02 16.81
N ILE A 256 6.48 -42.90 16.14
CA ILE A 256 5.50 -42.17 15.31
C ILE A 256 5.61 -42.72 13.88
N GLY A 257 4.52 -43.29 13.38
CA GLY A 257 4.45 -43.87 12.05
C GLY A 257 3.57 -43.05 11.10
N ASN A 258 3.83 -43.21 9.80
CA ASN A 258 3.04 -42.58 8.76
C ASN A 258 1.67 -43.26 8.63
N LEU A 259 0.65 -42.45 8.41
CA LEU A 259 -0.71 -42.88 8.13
C LEU A 259 -1.06 -42.62 6.67
N LYS A 260 -2.06 -43.35 6.16
CA LYS A 260 -2.80 -43.01 4.95
C LYS A 260 -3.87 -41.96 5.27
N SER A 261 -4.47 -41.38 4.23
CA SER A 261 -5.53 -40.36 4.36
C SER A 261 -6.78 -40.82 5.12
N ASP A 262 -7.03 -42.13 5.21
CA ASP A 262 -8.15 -42.75 5.94
C ASP A 262 -7.81 -43.08 7.42
N GLY A 263 -6.56 -42.84 7.84
CA GLY A 263 -6.06 -43.15 9.18
C GLY A 263 -5.49 -44.56 9.33
N ASP A 264 -5.45 -45.34 8.25
CA ASP A 264 -4.79 -46.65 8.27
C ASP A 264 -3.27 -46.52 8.28
N GLN A 265 -2.58 -47.58 8.68
CA GLN A 265 -1.12 -47.66 8.55
C GLN A 265 -0.67 -47.48 7.10
N ALA A 266 0.25 -46.54 6.86
CA ALA A 266 0.91 -46.42 5.57
C ALA A 266 1.96 -47.54 5.38
N PRO A 267 2.15 -48.08 4.16
CA PRO A 267 3.28 -48.94 3.86
C PRO A 267 4.61 -48.23 4.16
N VAL A 268 5.65 -49.02 4.46
CA VAL A 268 7.00 -48.48 4.75
C VAL A 268 7.47 -47.61 3.57
N GLY A 269 7.90 -46.39 3.87
CA GLY A 269 8.38 -45.43 2.87
C GLY A 269 7.28 -44.66 2.13
N VAL A 270 6.01 -44.88 2.46
CA VAL A 270 4.89 -44.09 1.91
C VAL A 270 4.52 -42.98 2.90
N THR A 271 4.48 -41.75 2.41
CA THR A 271 4.02 -40.56 3.15
C THR A 271 2.67 -40.11 2.61
N SER A 272 1.76 -39.69 3.49
CA SER A 272 0.58 -38.93 3.10
C SER A 272 0.50 -37.63 3.90
N TYR A 273 -0.20 -36.64 3.36
CA TYR A 273 -0.39 -35.34 3.99
C TYR A 273 -1.88 -35.09 4.15
N GLY A 274 -2.27 -34.47 5.27
CA GLY A 274 -3.64 -34.03 5.45
C GLY A 274 -3.85 -32.67 4.80
N ASP A 275 -4.96 -32.46 4.09
CA ASP A 275 -5.30 -31.16 3.52
C ASP A 275 -6.20 -30.37 4.47
N PHE A 276 -5.65 -29.34 5.11
CA PHE A 276 -6.39 -28.50 6.06
C PHE A 276 -6.47 -27.06 5.57
N ARG A 277 -7.69 -26.57 5.35
CA ARG A 277 -7.91 -25.15 5.10
C ARG A 277 -7.69 -24.35 6.37
N ARG A 278 -6.58 -23.60 6.45
CA ARG A 278 -6.28 -22.74 7.61
C ARG A 278 -7.07 -21.44 7.58
N LYS A 279 -7.46 -21.01 6.38
CA LYS A 279 -8.14 -19.74 6.12
C LYS A 279 -9.45 -20.01 5.40
N LYS A 280 -10.48 -19.26 5.77
CA LYS A 280 -11.73 -19.27 5.01
C LYS A 280 -11.48 -18.53 3.69
N ARG A 281 -12.01 -19.09 2.60
CA ARG A 281 -11.88 -18.53 1.25
C ARG A 281 -13.05 -17.61 0.93
N VAL A 282 -12.77 -16.44 0.36
CA VAL A 282 -13.77 -15.44 -0.05
C VAL A 282 -13.35 -14.80 -1.38
N ALA A 283 -14.33 -14.39 -2.19
CA ALA A 283 -14.05 -13.74 -3.47
C ALA A 283 -13.53 -12.33 -3.22
N PHE A 284 -12.40 -11.96 -3.83
CA PHE A 284 -11.83 -10.61 -3.66
C PHE A 284 -12.39 -9.59 -4.67
N GLY A 285 -13.09 -10.06 -5.72
CA GLY A 285 -13.73 -9.19 -6.72
C GLY A 285 -14.59 -8.05 -6.13
N PRO A 286 -15.42 -8.26 -5.09
CA PRO A 286 -16.19 -7.18 -4.47
C PRO A 286 -15.35 -6.08 -3.80
N LEU A 287 -14.06 -6.33 -3.52
CA LEU A 287 -13.14 -5.29 -3.05
C LEU A 287 -12.70 -4.35 -4.19
N ASN A 288 -12.81 -4.76 -5.46
CA ASN A 288 -12.46 -3.99 -6.65
C ASN A 288 -11.05 -3.40 -6.55
N LEU A 289 -10.04 -4.25 -6.31
CA LEU A 289 -8.64 -3.84 -6.09
C LEU A 289 -7.77 -3.98 -7.35
N GLU A 290 -8.36 -4.40 -8.47
CA GLU A 290 -7.76 -4.51 -9.80
C GLU A 290 -8.16 -3.33 -10.68
#